data_AF-A0A0R1V7X9-F1
#
_entry.id   AF-A0A0R1V7X9-F1
#
_cell.length_a   1.000
_cell.length_b   1.000
_cell.length_c   1.000
_cell.angle_alpha   90.00
_cell.angle_beta   90.00
_cell.angle_gamma   90.00
#
_symmetry.space_group_name_H-M   'P 1'
#
loop_
_entity.id
_entity.type
_entity.pdbx_description
1 polymer ?
#
loop_
_entity_poly.entity_id
_entity_poly.type
_entity_poly.pdbx_seq_one_letter_code
_entity_poly.pdbx_strand_id
1 'polypeptide(L)'
;MYQSALDYKAALFQGSRRGRNYLLNLQQSVIVCGEEYCDQVVAEVAKKSGLDLEMFNHDRTSKFTVESFKRDQQMAAEMKVETHPTAVLYDWDQFDFGISFTDCQSFELLKDLCTGKLNAELLSTKSAKLDAKGHHSSIHIL
;
A
#
# COMPACT_ATOMS: atom_id res chain seq x y z
N MET A 1 -8.91 -13.42 -2.43
CA MET A 1 -7.77 -12.48 -2.40
C MET A 1 -7.44 -11.86 -3.76
N TYR A 2 -7.41 -12.60 -4.88
CA TYR A 2 -7.15 -12.00 -6.21
C TYR A 2 -8.26 -11.02 -6.64
N GLN A 3 -9.53 -11.46 -6.59
CA GLN A 3 -10.66 -10.60 -6.99
C GLN A 3 -10.77 -9.33 -6.12
N SER A 4 -10.55 -9.44 -4.81
CA SER A 4 -10.56 -8.27 -3.90
C SER A 4 -9.48 -7.25 -4.25
N ALA A 5 -8.33 -7.67 -4.79
CA ALA A 5 -7.30 -6.76 -5.25
C ALA A 5 -7.70 -6.06 -6.57
N LEU A 6 -8.32 -6.79 -7.50
CA LEU A 6 -8.88 -6.20 -8.72
C LEU A 6 -10.01 -5.21 -8.41
N ASP A 7 -10.89 -5.55 -7.48
CA ASP A 7 -11.96 -4.66 -7.04
C ASP A 7 -11.40 -3.37 -6.44
N TYR A 8 -10.39 -3.46 -5.57
CA TYR A 8 -9.71 -2.28 -5.05
C TYR A 8 -9.09 -1.45 -6.19
N LYS A 9 -8.45 -2.12 -7.16
CA LYS A 9 -7.86 -1.43 -8.31
C LYS A 9 -8.92 -0.73 -9.18
N ALA A 10 -10.06 -1.35 -9.41
CA ALA A 10 -11.19 -0.74 -10.12
C ALA A 10 -11.77 0.45 -9.35
N ALA A 11 -11.91 0.35 -8.03
CA ALA A 11 -12.36 1.47 -7.19
C ALA A 11 -11.43 2.69 -7.29
N LEU A 12 -10.12 2.48 -7.46
CA LEU A 12 -9.14 3.56 -7.64
C LEU A 12 -9.33 4.33 -8.96
N PHE A 13 -9.90 3.73 -10.00
CA PHE A 13 -10.19 4.43 -11.27
C PHE A 13 -11.21 5.55 -11.13
N GLN A 14 -12.06 5.48 -10.10
CA GLN A 14 -13.01 6.55 -9.77
C GLN A 14 -12.44 7.59 -8.79
N GLY A 15 -11.13 7.55 -8.54
CA GLY A 15 -10.38 8.53 -7.75
C GLY A 15 -9.86 8.00 -6.42
N SER A 16 -8.68 8.47 -6.03
CA SER A 16 -7.94 8.02 -4.85
C SER A 16 -8.72 8.09 -3.54
N ARG A 17 -9.52 9.15 -3.33
CA ARG A 17 -10.36 9.29 -2.13
C ARG A 17 -11.42 8.20 -2.05
N ARG A 18 -12.10 7.90 -3.16
CA ARG A 18 -13.14 6.87 -3.20
C ARG A 18 -12.55 5.47 -3.10
N GLY A 19 -11.44 5.21 -3.81
CA GLY A 19 -10.71 3.95 -3.69
C GLY A 19 -10.20 3.67 -2.26
N ARG A 20 -9.67 4.69 -1.56
CA ARG A 20 -9.28 4.55 -0.16
C ARG A 20 -10.46 4.23 0.75
N ASN A 21 -11.58 4.93 0.57
CA ASN A 21 -12.80 4.64 1.33
C ASN A 21 -13.31 3.22 1.07
N TYR A 22 -13.23 2.75 -0.18
CA TYR A 22 -13.56 1.38 -0.56
C TYR A 22 -12.70 0.36 0.19
N LEU A 23 -11.38 0.53 0.21
CA LEU A 23 -10.48 -0.37 0.93
C LEU A 23 -10.80 -0.43 2.43
N LEU A 24 -10.97 0.73 3.07
CA LEU A 24 -11.28 0.80 4.51
C LEU A 24 -12.63 0.15 4.84
N ASN A 25 -13.66 0.41 4.03
CA ASN A 25 -14.97 -0.20 4.21
C ASN A 25 -14.92 -1.72 3.97
N LEU A 26 -14.16 -2.19 2.98
CA LEU A 26 -14.01 -3.62 2.70
C LEU A 26 -13.30 -4.34 3.85
N GLN A 27 -12.22 -3.75 4.36
CA GLN A 27 -11.49 -4.28 5.53
C GLN A 27 -12.38 -4.31 6.77
N GLN A 28 -13.18 -3.26 6.99
CA GLN A 28 -14.15 -3.24 8.09
C GLN A 28 -15.15 -4.38 7.98
N SER A 29 -15.75 -4.60 6.80
CA SER A 29 -16.70 -5.70 6.58
C SER A 29 -16.08 -7.08 6.75
N VAL A 30 -15.00 -7.37 6.02
CA VAL A 30 -14.45 -8.73 5.93
C VAL A 30 -13.57 -9.09 7.13
N ILE A 31 -12.76 -8.16 7.62
CA ILE A 31 -11.78 -8.44 8.67
C ILE A 31 -12.37 -8.17 10.05
N VAL A 32 -13.04 -7.03 10.24
CA VAL A 32 -13.53 -6.63 11.57
C VAL A 32 -14.90 -7.24 11.88
N CYS A 33 -15.84 -7.20 10.94
CA CYS A 33 -17.17 -7.77 11.12
C CYS A 33 -17.23 -9.28 10.79
N GLY A 34 -16.19 -9.82 10.14
CA GLY A 34 -16.12 -11.24 9.79
C GLY A 34 -17.07 -11.66 8.67
N GLU A 35 -17.53 -10.72 7.84
CA GLU A 35 -18.39 -11.01 6.70
C GLU A 35 -17.62 -11.78 5.63
N GLU A 36 -18.28 -12.75 4.99
CA GLU A 36 -17.68 -13.45 3.86
C GLU A 36 -17.55 -12.51 2.66
N TYR A 37 -16.37 -12.48 2.04
CA TYR A 37 -16.17 -11.72 0.82
C TYR A 37 -17.01 -12.34 -0.32
N CYS A 38 -18.07 -11.66 -0.71
CA CYS A 38 -18.98 -12.04 -1.81
C CYS A 38 -19.46 -10.80 -2.58
N ASP A 39 -20.14 -11.00 -3.72
CA ASP A 39 -20.61 -9.90 -4.56
C ASP A 39 -21.57 -8.94 -3.86
N GLN A 40 -22.36 -9.44 -2.89
CA GLN A 40 -23.23 -8.60 -2.09
C GLN A 40 -22.43 -7.62 -1.23
N VAL A 41 -21.45 -8.12 -0.46
CA VAL A 41 -20.55 -7.27 0.36
C VAL A 41 -19.80 -6.28 -0.52
N VAL A 42 -19.31 -6.72 -1.69
CA VAL A 42 -18.61 -5.83 -2.63
C VAL A 42 -19.51 -4.70 -3.12
N ALA A 43 -20.76 -4.99 -3.50
CA ALA A 43 -21.70 -3.98 -3.97
C ALA A 43 -22.10 -2.99 -2.87
N GLU A 44 -22.31 -3.47 -1.64
CA GLU A 44 -22.62 -2.63 -0.48
C GLU A 44 -21.45 -1.70 -0.13
N VAL A 45 -20.23 -2.24 -0.09
CA VAL A 45 -19.00 -1.48 0.16
C VAL A 45 -18.75 -0.45 -0.95
N ALA A 46 -18.95 -0.81 -2.22
CA ALA A 46 -18.82 0.11 -3.35
C ALA A 46 -19.81 1.28 -3.24
N LYS A 47 -21.07 0.97 -2.92
CA LYS A 47 -22.12 1.97 -2.70
C LYS A 47 -21.80 2.89 -1.54
N LYS A 48 -21.39 2.34 -0.39
CA LYS A 48 -21.00 3.09 0.81
C LYS A 48 -19.80 4.01 0.56
N SER A 49 -18.94 3.63 -0.39
CA SER A 49 -17.73 4.39 -0.75
C SER A 49 -17.99 5.46 -1.82
N GLY A 50 -19.23 5.59 -2.29
CA GLY A 50 -19.64 6.59 -3.28
C GLY A 50 -19.14 6.28 -4.68
N LEU A 51 -18.94 5.01 -5.01
CA LEU A 51 -18.61 4.57 -6.37
C LEU A 51 -19.85 4.54 -7.25
N ASP A 52 -19.67 4.87 -8.53
CA ASP A 52 -20.59 4.52 -9.59
C ASP A 52 -20.58 2.99 -9.75
N LEU A 53 -21.69 2.34 -9.41
CA LEU A 53 -21.77 0.88 -9.35
C LEU A 53 -21.73 0.24 -10.75
N GLU A 54 -22.29 0.89 -11.75
CA GLU A 54 -22.30 0.36 -13.12
C GLU A 54 -20.88 0.32 -13.66
N MET A 55 -20.18 1.44 -13.56
CA MET A 55 -18.79 1.56 -13.99
C MET A 55 -17.86 0.65 -13.18
N PHE A 56 -18.04 0.60 -11.86
CA PHE A 56 -17.26 -0.28 -10.99
C PHE A 56 -17.42 -1.77 -11.36
N ASN A 57 -18.65 -2.21 -11.62
CA ASN A 57 -18.92 -3.61 -12.00
C ASN A 57 -18.33 -3.96 -13.38
N HIS A 58 -18.33 -3.01 -14.31
CA HIS A 58 -17.63 -3.17 -15.57
C HIS A 58 -16.12 -3.29 -15.37
N ASP A 59 -15.53 -2.35 -14.61
CA ASP A 59 -14.10 -2.23 -14.44
C ASP A 59 -13.51 -3.41 -13.67
N ARG A 60 -14.17 -3.91 -12.62
CA ARG A 60 -13.60 -4.95 -11.73
C ARG A 60 -13.27 -6.29 -12.40
N THR A 61 -13.77 -6.52 -13.62
CA THR A 61 -13.44 -7.69 -14.44
C THR A 61 -12.73 -7.33 -15.75
N SER A 62 -12.44 -6.05 -15.98
CA SER A 62 -11.86 -5.58 -17.23
C SER A 62 -10.39 -5.99 -17.38
N LYS A 63 -9.96 -6.16 -18.63
CA LYS A 63 -8.53 -6.38 -18.95
C LYS A 63 -7.66 -5.22 -18.48
N PHE A 64 -8.19 -4.00 -18.55
CA PHE A 64 -7.50 -2.80 -18.10
C PHE A 64 -7.17 -2.86 -16.61
N THR A 65 -8.11 -3.30 -15.76
CA THR A 65 -7.88 -3.50 -14.32
C THR A 65 -6.79 -4.53 -14.06
N VAL A 66 -6.83 -5.66 -14.76
CA VAL A 66 -5.81 -6.72 -14.62
C VAL A 66 -4.42 -6.21 -15.00
N GLU A 67 -4.30 -5.49 -16.11
CA GLU A 67 -3.03 -4.90 -16.54
C GLU A 67 -2.54 -3.82 -15.58
N SER A 68 -3.45 -3.00 -15.07
CA SER A 68 -3.11 -1.94 -14.11
C SER A 68 -2.65 -2.54 -12.77
N PHE A 69 -3.29 -3.62 -12.32
CA PHE A 69 -2.85 -4.38 -11.14
C PHE A 69 -1.47 -5.02 -11.36
N LYS A 70 -1.21 -5.60 -12.53
CA LYS A 70 0.12 -6.15 -12.87
C LYS A 70 1.21 -5.08 -12.87
N ARG A 71 0.92 -3.85 -13.32
CA ARG A 71 1.87 -2.74 -13.24
C ARG A 71 2.19 -2.37 -11.79
N ASP A 72 1.21 -2.38 -10.88
CA ASP A 72 1.46 -2.16 -9.46
C ASP A 72 2.38 -3.25 -8.88
N GLN A 73 2.16 -4.52 -9.26
CA GLN A 73 3.03 -5.63 -8.83
C GLN A 73 4.44 -5.50 -9.39
N GLN A 74 4.58 -5.09 -10.66
CA GLN A 74 5.88 -4.84 -11.28
C GLN A 74 6.62 -3.72 -10.56
N MET A 75 5.95 -2.61 -10.25
CA MET A 75 6.52 -1.51 -9.48
C MET A 75 7.00 -1.96 -8.10
N ALA A 76 6.20 -2.75 -7.38
CA ALA A 76 6.61 -3.31 -6.10
C ALA A 76 7.86 -4.20 -6.22
N ALA A 77 7.96 -5.00 -7.29
CA ALA A 77 9.13 -5.83 -7.57
C ALA A 77 10.37 -5.00 -7.93
N GLU A 78 10.21 -3.94 -8.74
CA GLU A 78 11.28 -2.99 -9.07
C GLU A 78 11.81 -2.28 -7.81
N MET A 79 10.93 -2.03 -6.84
CA MET A 79 11.27 -1.49 -5.52
C MET A 79 11.75 -2.55 -4.51
N LYS A 80 12.02 -3.78 -4.95
CA LYS A 80 12.49 -4.92 -4.13
C LYS A 80 11.63 -5.18 -2.89
N VAL A 81 10.31 -4.98 -3.00
CA VAL A 81 9.37 -5.23 -1.90
C VAL A 81 9.10 -6.73 -1.81
N GLU A 82 9.61 -7.37 -0.76
CA GLU A 82 9.45 -8.82 -0.52
C GLU A 82 8.37 -9.15 0.52
N THR A 83 7.97 -8.18 1.34
CA THR A 83 7.01 -8.36 2.44
C THR A 83 5.94 -7.28 2.45
N HIS A 84 4.80 -7.55 3.07
CA HIS A 84 3.70 -6.61 3.23
C HIS A 84 3.32 -6.49 4.71
N PRO A 85 3.05 -5.29 5.24
CA PRO A 85 3.15 -3.98 4.58
C PRO A 85 4.60 -3.48 4.49
N THR A 86 4.93 -2.82 3.37
CA THR A 86 6.21 -2.11 3.16
C THR A 86 5.91 -0.72 2.64
N ALA A 87 6.64 0.27 3.14
CA ALA A 87 6.61 1.62 2.59
C ALA A 87 8.01 1.97 2.07
N VAL A 88 8.03 2.73 0.97
CA VAL A 88 9.24 3.09 0.23
C VAL A 88 9.26 4.60 0.09
N LEU A 89 10.35 5.22 0.55
CA LEU A 89 10.66 6.63 0.35
C LEU A 89 11.68 6.74 -0.78
N TYR A 90 11.38 7.58 -1.78
CA TYR A 90 12.25 7.88 -2.90
C TYR A 90 12.24 9.40 -3.17
N ASP A 91 13.19 9.89 -3.96
CA ASP A 91 13.32 11.32 -4.35
C ASP A 91 13.48 12.25 -3.14
N TRP A 92 14.45 11.93 -2.28
CA TRP A 92 14.82 12.77 -1.17
C TRP A 92 16.04 13.59 -1.59
N ASP A 93 15.94 14.92 -1.68
CA ASP A 93 17.01 15.84 -2.14
C ASP A 93 18.41 15.59 -1.53
N GLN A 94 18.48 14.89 -0.40
CA GLN A 94 19.72 14.57 0.32
C GLN A 94 20.30 13.18 0.00
N PHE A 95 19.58 12.34 -0.75
CA PHE A 95 19.92 10.93 -0.99
C PHE A 95 19.64 10.50 -2.44
N ASP A 96 20.65 9.94 -3.10
CA ASP A 96 20.52 9.36 -4.45
C ASP A 96 19.94 7.92 -4.45
N PHE A 97 19.35 7.47 -3.33
CA PHE A 97 18.85 6.09 -3.16
C PHE A 97 17.48 6.05 -2.47
N GLY A 98 16.74 4.98 -2.74
CA GLY A 98 15.46 4.72 -2.08
C GLY A 98 15.66 4.08 -0.70
N ILE A 99 14.72 4.31 0.21
CA ILE A 99 14.69 3.68 1.53
C ILE A 99 13.37 2.94 1.66
N SER A 100 13.40 1.62 1.84
CA SER A 100 12.22 0.83 2.19
C SER A 100 12.24 0.45 3.66
N PHE A 101 11.05 0.36 4.24
CA PHE A 101 10.86 -0.01 5.64
C PHE A 101 9.70 -0.97 5.77
N THR A 102 9.97 -2.09 6.44
CA THR A 102 9.05 -3.19 6.66
C THR A 102 8.60 -3.20 8.12
N ASP A 103 7.41 -3.75 8.38
CA ASP A 103 6.88 -3.88 9.74
C ASP A 103 6.77 -2.54 10.48
N CYS A 104 6.01 -1.62 9.86
CA CYS A 104 5.78 -0.25 10.35
C CYS A 104 4.87 -0.24 11.60
N GLN A 105 5.33 -0.80 12.71
CA GLN A 105 4.57 -0.83 13.96
C GLN A 105 4.54 0.52 14.67
N SER A 106 5.46 1.44 14.32
CA SER A 106 5.53 2.76 14.96
C SER A 106 5.51 3.92 13.96
N PHE A 107 4.62 4.87 14.22
CA PHE A 107 4.57 6.16 13.51
C PHE A 107 5.82 7.01 13.77
N GLU A 108 6.48 6.83 14.92
CA GLU A 108 7.67 7.60 15.29
C GLU A 108 8.85 7.33 14.35
N LEU A 109 9.06 6.09 13.89
CA LEU A 109 10.12 5.80 12.92
C LEU A 109 9.91 6.54 11.59
N LEU A 110 8.68 6.52 11.07
CA LEU A 110 8.33 7.24 9.85
C LEU A 110 8.52 8.75 10.02
N LYS A 111 8.10 9.28 11.17
CA LYS A 111 8.25 10.70 11.51
C LYS A 111 9.72 11.10 11.63
N ASP A 112 10.54 10.30 12.30
CA ASP A 112 11.96 10.57 12.47
C ASP A 112 12.72 10.52 11.13
N LEU A 113 12.30 9.61 10.23
CA LEU A 113 12.75 9.58 8.84
C LEU A 113 12.35 10.86 8.09
N CYS A 114 11.05 11.19 8.03
CA CYS A 114 10.57 12.36 7.29
C CYS A 114 11.07 13.70 7.85
N THR A 115 11.42 13.76 9.14
CA THR A 115 11.98 14.97 9.78
C THR A 115 13.49 15.08 9.66
N GLY A 116 14.14 14.08 9.06
CA GLY A 116 15.59 14.08 8.79
C GLY A 116 16.46 13.75 10.00
N LYS A 117 15.88 13.31 11.13
CA LYS A 117 16.64 12.97 12.34
C LYS A 117 17.58 11.79 12.14
N LEU A 118 17.23 10.87 11.24
CA LEU A 118 18.01 9.68 10.92
C LEU A 118 19.02 9.90 9.78
N ASN A 119 19.14 11.12 9.23
CA ASN A 119 19.92 11.34 8.01
C ASN A 119 21.41 11.06 8.19
N ALA A 120 21.98 11.47 9.32
CA ALA A 120 23.39 11.23 9.62
C ALA A 120 23.70 9.73 9.72
N GLU A 121 22.80 8.96 10.33
CA GLU A 121 22.93 7.50 10.44
C GLU A 121 22.84 6.83 9.07
N LEU A 122 21.85 7.21 8.25
CA LEU A 122 21.63 6.68 6.90
C LEU A 122 22.78 6.99 5.92
N LEU A 123 23.38 8.18 6.02
CA LEU A 123 24.55 8.55 5.20
C LEU A 123 25.81 7.78 5.60
N SER A 124 25.93 7.41 6.88
CA SER A 124 27.07 6.65 7.40
C SER A 124 27.01 5.16 7.08
N THR A 125 25.81 4.60 6.88
CA THR A 125 25.57 3.17 6.69
C THR A 125 25.29 2.78 5.23
N LYS A 126 26.05 3.34 4.27
CA LYS A 126 26.04 2.94 2.84
C LYS A 126 26.25 1.42 2.55
N SER A 127 26.26 0.55 3.55
CA SER A 127 26.47 -0.89 3.43
C SER A 127 25.83 -1.81 4.49
N ALA A 128 24.90 -1.39 5.36
CA ALA A 128 24.34 -2.34 6.34
C ALA A 128 22.89 -2.06 6.78
N LYS A 129 22.11 -3.15 6.90
CA LYS A 129 20.78 -3.21 7.55
C LYS A 129 20.84 -2.49 8.90
N LEU A 130 19.98 -1.51 9.11
CA LEU A 130 19.83 -0.87 10.41
C LEU A 130 18.79 -1.66 11.21
N ASP A 131 19.24 -2.50 12.14
CA ASP A 131 18.37 -3.06 13.17
C ASP A 131 18.25 -2.00 14.28
N ALA A 132 17.16 -1.23 14.25
CA ALA A 132 16.84 -0.31 15.33
C ALA A 132 16.63 -1.13 16.61
N LYS A 133 17.60 -1.10 17.53
CA LYS A 133 17.50 -1.79 18.83
C LYS A 133 16.27 -1.28 19.58
N GLY A 134 15.23 -2.09 19.62
CA GLY A 134 14.09 -1.94 20.52
C GLY A 134 12.71 -1.98 19.88
N HIS A 135 12.56 -1.91 18.55
CA HIS A 135 11.27 -2.07 17.86
C HIS A 135 11.48 -2.87 16.57
N HIS A 136 10.60 -3.83 16.29
CA HIS A 136 10.64 -4.74 15.14
C HIS A 136 10.37 -3.98 13.81
N SER A 137 11.26 -3.09 13.39
CA SER A 137 11.16 -2.40 12.10
C SER A 137 12.52 -2.43 11.43
N SER A 138 12.57 -2.94 10.19
CA SER A 138 13.80 -3.08 9.43
C SER A 138 13.84 -2.06 8.29
N ILE A 139 14.94 -1.31 8.21
CA ILE A 139 15.20 -0.35 7.13
C ILE A 139 16.13 -1.00 6.10
N HIS A 140 15.76 -0.90 4.82
CA HIS A 140 16.56 -1.36 3.69
C HIS A 140 16.80 -0.22 2.69
N ILE A 141 18.01 -0.17 2.14
CA ILE A 141 18.38 0.78 1.08
C ILE A 141 18.21 0.09 -0.28
N LEU A 142 17.54 0.76 -1.22
CA LEU A 142 17.17 0.23 -2.53
C LEU A 142 18.15 0.61 -3.64
#